data_AF-A0A7V9IH64-F1
#
_entry.id   AF-A0A7V9IH64-F1
#
_cell.length_a   1.000
_cell.length_b   1.000
_cell.length_c   1.000
_cell.angle_alpha   90.00
_cell.angle_beta   90.00
_cell.angle_gamma   90.00
#
_symmetry.space_group_name_H-M   'P 1'
#
loop_
_entity.id
_entity.type
_entity.pdbx_description
1 polymer ?
#
loop_
_entity_poly.entity_id
_entity_poly.type
_entity_poly.pdbx_seq_one_letter_code
_entity_poly.pdbx_strand_id
1 'polypeptide(L)' 'YYEIESGDTLAVVADRFDTTVERLLVLNPDLDPVALRIGQRIRVK' A
#
# COMPACT_ATOMS: atom_id res chain seq x y z
N TYR A 1 4.67 -5.63 -6.99
CA TYR A 1 3.51 -5.93 -6.12
C TYR A 1 4.02 -6.29 -4.75
N TYR A 2 3.34 -5.82 -3.72
CA TYR A 2 3.59 -6.09 -2.32
C TYR A 2 2.32 -6.65 -1.70
N GLU A 3 2.46 -7.59 -0.76
CA GLU A 3 1.35 -8.17 -0.03
C GLU A 3 1.30 -7.56 1.36
N ILE A 4 0.15 -7.00 1.74
CA ILE A 4 -0.03 -6.35 3.04
C ILE A 4 0.10 -7.37 4.16
N GLU A 5 0.98 -7.12 5.12
CA GLU A 5 1.19 -7.95 6.29
C GLU A 5 0.47 -7.37 7.52
N SER A 6 0.36 -8.17 8.59
CA SER A 6 -0.24 -7.71 9.84
C SER A 6 0.57 -6.57 10.43
N GLY A 7 -0.09 -5.43 10.69
CA GLY A 7 0.54 -4.22 11.21
C GLY A 7 1.03 -3.24 10.15
N ASP A 8 0.92 -3.58 8.86
CA ASP A 8 1.23 -2.64 7.79
C ASP A 8 0.20 -1.51 7.71
N THR A 9 0.71 -0.33 7.38
CA THR A 9 -0.09 0.82 6.95
C THR A 9 0.48 1.34 5.64
N LEU A 10 -0.31 2.10 4.86
CA LEU A 10 0.21 2.71 3.64
C LEU A 10 1.42 3.60 3.87
N ALA A 11 1.52 4.24 5.04
CA ALA A 11 2.68 5.06 5.41
C ALA A 11 3.94 4.20 5.56
N VAL A 12 3.85 3.09 6.30
CA VAL A 12 4.99 2.16 6.49
C VAL A 12 5.40 1.52 5.17
N VAL A 13 4.42 1.14 4.34
CA VAL A 13 4.70 0.58 3.01
C VAL A 13 5.34 1.63 2.11
N ALA A 14 4.85 2.87 2.11
CA ALA A 14 5.42 3.95 1.32
C ALA A 14 6.88 4.21 1.69
N ASP A 15 7.18 4.32 2.98
CA ASP A 15 8.54 4.51 3.50
C ASP A 15 9.46 3.34 3.13
N ARG A 16 8.99 2.10 3.29
CA ARG A 16 9.74 0.89 2.92
C ARG A 16 10.14 0.85 1.44
N PHE A 17 9.31 1.41 0.55
CA PHE A 17 9.54 1.40 -0.89
C PHE A 17 10.03 2.75 -1.45
N ASP A 18 10.47 3.66 -0.58
CA ASP A 18 10.95 5.00 -0.95
C ASP A 18 9.97 5.73 -1.91
N THR A 19 8.69 5.69 -1.55
CA THR A 19 7.57 6.26 -2.31
C THR A 19 6.64 7.02 -1.36
N THR A 20 5.54 7.57 -1.89
CA THR A 20 4.54 8.27 -1.08
C THR A 20 3.21 7.53 -1.08
N VAL A 21 2.38 7.80 -0.07
CA VAL A 21 1.02 7.25 0.01
C VAL A 21 0.20 7.68 -1.22
N GLU A 22 0.33 8.92 -1.66
CA GLU A 22 -0.34 9.40 -2.87
C GLU A 22 0.09 8.61 -4.10
N ARG A 23 1.39 8.29 -4.22
CA ARG A 23 1.89 7.49 -5.34
C ARG A 23 1.35 6.06 -5.30
N LEU A 24 1.26 5.45 -4.11
CA LEU A 24 0.63 4.14 -3.94
C LEU A 24 -0.85 4.17 -4.35
N LEU A 25 -1.60 5.20 -3.98
CA LEU A 25 -3.02 5.35 -4.37
C LEU A 25 -3.19 5.55 -5.87
N VAL A 26 -2.31 6.33 -6.51
CA VAL A 26 -2.30 6.49 -7.98
C VAL A 26 -2.02 5.16 -8.69
N LEU A 27 -1.13 4.33 -8.15
CA LEU A 27 -0.82 3.01 -8.70
C LEU A 27 -1.93 1.97 -8.44
N ASN A 28 -2.83 2.24 -7.49
CA ASN A 28 -3.90 1.35 -7.09
C ASN A 28 -5.22 2.14 -6.93
N PRO A 29 -5.85 2.57 -8.04
CA PRO A 29 -7.04 3.43 -7.98
C PRO A 29 -8.25 2.78 -7.27
N ASP A 30 -8.31 1.45 -7.23
CA ASP A 30 -9.37 0.68 -6.56
C ASP A 30 -9.03 0.37 -5.08
N LEU A 31 -7.89 0.86 -4.57
CA LEU A 31 -7.47 0.63 -3.19
C LEU A 31 -8.18 1.59 -2.24
N ASP A 32 -8.89 1.03 -1.27
CA ASP A 32 -9.39 1.78 -0.14
C ASP A 32 -8.29 1.94 0.93
N PRO A 33 -7.77 3.16 1.19
CA PRO A 33 -6.70 3.40 2.15
C PRO A 33 -7.10 3.10 3.60
N VAL A 34 -8.39 3.12 3.94
CA VAL A 34 -8.87 2.86 5.31
C VAL A 34 -9.31 1.41 5.52
N ALA A 35 -9.37 0.61 4.45
CA ALA A 35 -9.81 -0.79 4.48
C ALA A 35 -8.74 -1.76 3.95
N LEU A 36 -7.47 -1.55 4.34
CA LEU A 36 -6.38 -2.48 4.04
C LEU A 36 -6.64 -3.85 4.66
N ARG A 37 -6.45 -4.91 3.87
CA ARG A 37 -6.61 -6.30 4.33
C ARG A 37 -5.28 -7.02 4.31
N ILE A 38 -5.01 -7.81 5.35
CA ILE A 38 -3.86 -8.73 5.35
C ILE A 38 -3.98 -9.69 4.16
N GLY A 39 -2.89 -9.89 3.43
CA GLY A 39 -2.87 -10.67 2.19
C GLY A 39 -3.30 -9.89 0.94
N GLN A 40 -3.71 -8.62 1.07
CA GLN A 40 -4.06 -7.79 -0.08
C GLN A 40 -2.81 -7.45 -0.89
N ARG A 41 -2.86 -7.66 -2.19
CA ARG A 41 -1.75 -7.33 -3.10
C ARG A 41 -1.93 -5.92 -3.68
N ILE A 42 -0.96 -5.05 -3.43
CA ILE A 42 -0.93 -3.69 -3.97
C ILE A 42 0.32 -3.46 -4.83
N ARG A 43 0.26 -2.48 -5.72
CA ARG A 43 1.34 -2.07 -6.60
C ARG A 43 2.16 -0.97 -5.94
N VAL A 44 3.47 -1.20 -5.82
CA VAL A 44 4.42 -0.29 -5.17
C VAL A 44 5.42 0.34 -6.16
N LYS A 45 5.44 -0.15 -7.40
CA LYS A 45 6.27 0.32 -8.52
C LYS A 45 5.61 0.00 -9.86
#